data_AF-A0A135VHL2-F1
#
_entry.id   AF-A0A135VHL2-F1
#
_cell.length_a   1.000
_cell.length_b   1.000
_cell.length_c   1.000
_cell.angle_alpha   90.00
_cell.angle_beta   90.00
_cell.angle_gamma   90.00
#
_symmetry.space_group_name_H-M   'P 1'
#
loop_
_entity.id
_entity.type
_entity.pdbx_description
1 polymer ?
#
loop_
_entity_poly.entity_id
_entity_poly.type
_entity_poly.pdbx_seq_one_letter_code
_entity_poly.pdbx_strand_id
1 'polypeptide(L)' 'MNQKKQVGFRGPLVLAVGGTFIVFPLLSYAQLLHDGRLSFPYEGAAMGMTLYVCLFVFLGLLIAGMGLEMILEDSR' A
#
# COMPACT_ATOMS: atom_id res chain seq x y z
N MET A 1 -38.95 -5.86 10.50
CA MET A 1 -37.57 -6.34 10.72
C MET A 1 -36.61 -5.26 10.23
N ASN A 2 -36.08 -4.45 11.15
CA ASN A 2 -35.04 -3.46 10.83
C ASN A 2 -33.73 -4.22 10.57
N GLN A 3 -33.42 -4.49 9.30
CA GLN A 3 -32.06 -4.86 8.91
C GLN A 3 -31.18 -3.64 9.19
N LYS A 4 -30.47 -3.66 10.32
CA LYS A 4 -29.34 -2.74 10.52
C LYS A 4 -28.37 -3.02 9.37
N LYS A 5 -28.27 -2.10 8.39
CA LYS A 5 -27.18 -2.05 7.40
C LYS A 5 -25.90 -2.23 8.21
N GLN A 6 -25.31 -3.43 8.19
CA GLN A 6 -23.97 -3.62 8.72
C GLN A 6 -23.09 -2.74 7.83
N VAL A 7 -22.64 -1.60 8.36
CA VAL A 7 -21.64 -0.78 7.69
C VAL A 7 -20.46 -1.71 7.42
N GLY A 8 -20.22 -2.02 6.15
CA GLY A 8 -19.32 -3.10 5.76
C GLY A 8 -17.89 -2.77 6.18
N PHE A 9 -17.44 -3.36 7.28
CA PHE A 9 -16.06 -3.23 7.77
C PHE A 9 -14.99 -3.63 6.72
N ARG A 10 -15.42 -4.36 5.68
CA ARG A 10 -14.57 -4.83 4.59
C ARG A 10 -13.91 -3.70 3.80
N GLY A 11 -14.65 -2.65 3.43
CA GLY A 11 -14.10 -1.54 2.64
C GLY A 11 -12.94 -0.82 3.34
N PRO A 12 -13.12 -0.35 4.60
CA PRO A 12 -12.05 0.26 5.39
C PRO A 12 -10.87 -0.69 5.64
N LEU A 13 -11.13 -1.99 5.83
CA LEU A 13 -10.07 -2.98 6.02
C LEU A 13 -9.21 -3.13 4.76
N VAL A 14 -9.85 -3.27 3.58
CA VAL A 14 -9.15 -3.37 2.29
C VAL A 14 -8.35 -2.09 2.02
N LEU A 15 -8.91 -0.93 2.32
CA LEU A 15 -8.21 0.35 2.23
C LEU A 15 -6.96 0.39 3.11
N ALA A 16 -7.06 -0.02 4.37
CA ALA A 16 -5.95 -0.05 5.31
C ALA A 16 -4.84 -1.02 4.87
N VAL A 17 -5.22 -2.19 4.33
CA VAL A 17 -4.25 -3.15 3.76
C VAL A 17 -3.55 -2.52 2.56
N GLY A 18 -4.27 -1.90 1.63
CA GLY A 18 -3.69 -1.19 0.49
C GLY A 18 -2.70 -0.10 0.92
N GLY A 19 -3.09 0.71 1.90
CA GLY A 19 -2.22 1.73 2.50
C GLY A 19 -0.93 1.15 3.10
N THR A 20 -1.01 -0.01 3.76
CA THR A 20 0.15 -0.69 4.34
C THR A 20 1.14 -1.13 3.25
N PHE A 21 0.63 -1.65 2.12
CA PHE A 21 1.45 -2.03 0.96
C PHE A 21 2.13 -0.83 0.27
N ILE A 22 1.64 0.39 0.48
CA ILE A 22 2.28 1.62 0.00
C ILE A 22 3.34 2.09 1.00
N VAL A 23 2.94 2.27 2.25
CA VAL A 23 3.76 2.94 3.27
C VAL A 23 4.97 2.09 3.67
N PHE A 24 4.79 0.79 3.86
CA PHE A 24 5.86 -0.08 4.35
C PHE A 24 7.07 -0.15 3.39
N PRO A 25 6.91 -0.37 2.08
CA PRO A 25 8.03 -0.35 1.14
C PRO A 25 8.69 1.02 1.02
N LEU A 26 7.91 2.11 1.05
CA LEU A 26 8.45 3.47 1.00
C LEU A 26 9.35 3.77 2.20
N LEU A 27 8.88 3.45 3.41
CA LEU A 27 9.67 3.63 4.63
C LEU A 27 10.91 2.73 4.63
N SER A 28 10.77 1.49 4.18
CA SER A 28 11.90 0.56 4.07
C SER A 28 12.96 1.05 3.09
N TYR A 29 12.54 1.60 1.95
CA TYR A 29 13.44 2.19 0.97
C TYR A 29 14.14 3.43 1.50
N ALA A 30 13.40 4.32 2.17
CA ALA A 30 13.96 5.50 2.80
C ALA A 30 14.99 5.14 3.88
N GLN A 31 14.73 4.10 4.67
CA GLN A 31 15.68 3.58 5.66
C GLN A 31 16.95 3.03 4.99
N LEU A 32 16.81 2.24 3.92
CA LEU A 32 17.97 1.71 3.18
C LEU A 32 18.81 2.81 2.53
N LEU A 33 18.17 3.89 2.10
CA LEU A 33 18.84 5.08 1.57
C LEU A 33 19.58 5.82 2.68
N HIS A 34 18.94 6.03 3.83
CA HIS A 34 19.53 6.66 5.01
C HIS A 34 20.77 5.91 5.51
N ASP A 35 20.71 4.57 5.51
CA ASP A 35 21.81 3.72 5.96
C ASP A 35 22.91 3.53 4.89
N GLY A 36 22.78 4.15 3.71
CA GLY A 36 23.75 4.05 2.60
C GLY A 36 23.84 2.66 1.96
N ARG A 37 22.90 1.76 2.25
CA ARG A 37 22.95 0.35 1.82
C ARG A 37 22.51 0.14 0.37
N LEU A 38 21.94 1.16 -0.27
CA LEU A 38 21.55 1.13 -1.69
C LEU A 38 22.70 1.43 -2.65
N SER A 39 23.75 2.09 -2.17
CA SER A 39 24.92 2.50 -2.97
C SER A 39 26.14 1.61 -2.74
N PHE A 40 26.26 0.95 -1.57
CA PHE A 40 27.38 0.08 -1.26
C PHE A 40 26.91 -1.15 -0.44
N PRO A 41 27.35 -2.39 -0.74
CA PRO A 41 28.31 -2.82 -1.78
C PRO A 41 27.67 -3.15 -3.14
N TYR A 42 26.38 -2.89 -3.32
CA TYR A 42 25.64 -3.31 -4.51
C TYR A 42 25.38 -2.13 -5.46
N GLU A 43 26.37 -1.75 -6.27
CA GLU A 43 26.20 -0.77 -7.35
C GLU A 43 25.19 -1.32 -8.38
N GLY A 44 23.91 -0.95 -8.23
CA GLY A 44 22.78 -1.46 -9.03
C GLY A 44 21.58 -1.89 -8.19
N ALA A 45 21.75 -2.11 -6.88
CA ALA A 45 20.63 -2.41 -5.98
C ALA A 45 19.63 -1.25 -5.89
N ALA A 46 20.08 0.00 -6.04
CA ALA A 46 19.22 1.17 -6.06
C ALA A 46 18.10 1.06 -7.11
N MET A 47 18.43 0.67 -8.35
CA MET A 47 17.44 0.56 -9.43
C MET A 47 16.47 -0.62 -9.19
N GLY A 48 16.98 -1.78 -8.79
CA GLY A 48 16.15 -2.95 -8.48
C GLY A 48 15.20 -2.69 -7.31
N MET A 49 15.69 -2.06 -6.24
CA MET A 49 14.89 -1.70 -5.08
C MET A 49 13.89 -0.60 -5.40
N THR A 50 14.24 0.38 -6.24
CA THR A 50 13.29 1.41 -6.71
C THR A 50 12.14 0.76 -7.48
N LEU A 51 12.43 -0.14 -8.42
CA LEU A 51 11.40 -0.86 -9.18
C LEU A 51 10.53 -1.72 -8.27
N TYR A 52 11.14 -2.44 -7.32
CA TYR A 52 10.42 -3.24 -6.32
C TYR A 52 9.45 -2.36 -5.52
N VAL A 53 9.90 -1.21 -5.01
CA VAL A 53 9.06 -0.28 -4.24
C VAL A 53 7.93 0.26 -5.11
N CYS A 54 8.21 0.68 -6.34
CA CYS A 54 7.19 1.17 -7.27
C CYS A 54 6.11 0.13 -7.55
N LEU A 55 6.48 -1.15 -7.73
CA LEU A 55 5.51 -2.24 -7.96
C LEU A 55 4.60 -2.44 -6.74
N PHE A 56 5.15 -2.43 -5.53
CA PHE A 56 4.34 -2.57 -4.32
C PHE A 56 3.45 -1.36 -4.06
N VAL A 57 3.96 -0.14 -4.30
CA VAL A 57 3.16 1.09 -4.20
C VAL A 57 2.01 1.05 -5.21
N PHE A 58 2.27 0.64 -6.46
CA PHE A 58 1.24 0.48 -7.47
C PHE A 58 0.17 -0.53 -7.05
N LEU A 59 0.59 -1.71 -6.58
CA LEU A 59 -0.33 -2.73 -6.08
C LEU A 59 -1.15 -2.23 -4.88
N GLY A 60 -0.51 -1.54 -3.93
CA GLY A 60 -1.16 -0.97 -2.76
C GLY A 60 -2.18 0.10 -3.13
N LEU A 61 -1.91 0.92 -4.16
CA LEU A 61 -2.86 1.90 -4.69
C LEU A 61 -4.09 1.22 -5.34
N LEU A 62 -3.89 0.12 -6.08
CA LEU A 62 -5.01 -0.66 -6.63
C LEU A 62 -5.89 -1.24 -5.51
N ILE A 63 -5.28 -1.82 -4.47
CA ILE A 63 -6.00 -2.37 -3.32
C ILE A 63 -6.72 -1.26 -2.55
N ALA A 64 -6.06 -0.14 -2.31
CA ALA A 64 -6.67 1.03 -1.67
C ALA A 64 -7.86 1.56 -2.48
N GLY A 65 -7.73 1.64 -3.80
CA GLY A 65 -8.82 2.02 -4.72
C GLY A 65 -10.03 1.11 -4.60
N MET A 66 -9.83 -0.23 -4.62
CA MET A 66 -10.91 -1.19 -4.39
C MET A 66 -11.59 -0.99 -3.03
N GLY A 67 -10.80 -0.73 -1.98
CA GLY A 67 -11.32 -0.43 -0.64
C GLY A 67 -12.20 0.83 -0.62
N LEU A 68 -11.79 1.89 -1.33
CA LEU A 68 -12.58 3.11 -1.48
C LEU A 68 -13.87 2.86 -2.26
N GLU A 69 -13.81 2.12 -3.37
CA GLU A 69 -15.00 1.76 -4.15
C GLU A 69 -16.01 1.00 -3.30
N MET A 70 -15.57 0.01 -2.53
CA MET A 70 -16.45 -0.73 -1.60
C MET A 70 -17.12 0.18 -0.56
N ILE A 71 -16.38 1.15 -0.01
CA ILE A 71 -16.93 2.12 0.95
C ILE A 71 -18.01 3.00 0.28
N LEU A 72 -17.74 3.44 -0.96
CA LEU A 72 -18.65 4.30 -1.72
C LEU A 72 -19.92 3.56 -2.14
N GLU A 73 -19.81 2.28 -2.50
CA GLU A 73 -20.94 1.42 -2.85
C GLU A 73 -21.85 1.15 -1.63
N ASP A 74 -21.28 0.85 -0.46
CA ASP A 74 -22.05 0.66 0.78
C ASP A 74 -22.80 1.92 1.23
N SER A 75 -22.27 3.09 0.85
CA SER A 75 -22.81 4.42 1.19
C SER A 75 -23.95 4.87 0.27
N ARG A 76 -24.14 4.23 -0.90
CA ARG A 76 -25.30 4.43 -1.77
C ARG A 76 -26.53 3.64 -1.28
#